data_AF-A0A934E646-F1
#
_entry.id   AF-A0A934E646-F1
#
_cell.length_a   1.000
_cell.length_b   1.000
_cell.length_c   1.000
_cell.angle_alpha   90.00
_cell.angle_beta   90.00
_cell.angle_gamma   90.00
#
_symmetry.space_group_name_H-M   'P 1'
#
loop_
_entity.id
_entity.type
_entity.pdbx_description
1 polymer ?
#
loop_
_entity_poly.entity_id
_entity_poly.type
_entity_poly.pdbx_seq_one_letter_code
_entity_poly.pdbx_strand_id
1 'polypeptide(L)'
;MKTHRVKVASYVLAMVSLMALLTNGSVSADQGQYESTEAGIQFNPFELPQNKVDASEQHVARQHYSDEVLKFKAFIQDNNNLPFEGRTIDADKDSAAQPFPIQPPKQAIGLTSGFEGIGYTHYIPPDPIIAAGPNHVLLMVNSSLSIYDKNGTSLLNSTLGDWFSSLNLDTNVIFDPKCVYDPWSNRYIVLAVSFNSKTQTSYYLIAVSQTSDATGNWWKWKLDATLNGNTAANNTADYPQIGYDSSQSGNIYITSNQFDAQNVFQYAKLRVLKKSQLYSGSALTWNDFWNLKNGDASLVQTLQPVHTQSTTVPEWFVCTVNPVFGSGISLFQLDPTASAPSLTLSGTVSTYTYIIPPNAKQKGGGMRIDTGDCRLLNAIYQNDKIYTTTVSAYNWGNANIESIIRYFKIDVPGKKCDIDAGYGNDLMYYYYPAICVDSLSNIYLIFNRSSSNEYASVYFTGQAASDTQLQPSTLLKAGQGNYIILDGLRNRWGDYNGIARDFSTDRVWIYGEYAASGNQWGTYVGNIKF
;
A
#
# COMPACT_ATOMS: atom_id res chain seq x y z
N MET A 1 -32.70 33.32 -24.15
CA MET A 1 -31.82 32.44 -23.35
C MET A 1 -31.12 31.48 -24.32
N LYS A 2 -30.19 31.91 -25.16
CA LYS A 2 -28.72 31.97 -24.94
C LYS A 2 -28.16 31.03 -23.86
N THR A 3 -27.25 30.17 -24.35
CA THR A 3 -26.19 29.39 -23.70
C THR A 3 -26.61 28.30 -22.72
N HIS A 4 -26.53 27.03 -23.15
CA HIS A 4 -25.87 25.89 -22.47
C HIS A 4 -25.89 24.66 -23.42
N ARG A 5 -25.00 24.67 -24.42
CA ARG A 5 -24.62 23.50 -25.24
C ARG A 5 -23.12 23.58 -25.49
N VAL A 6 -22.32 23.36 -24.45
CA VAL A 6 -20.88 23.09 -24.53
C VAL A 6 -20.53 22.22 -23.32
N LYS A 7 -19.66 21.21 -23.53
CA LYS A 7 -19.13 20.21 -22.58
C LYS A 7 -19.81 18.83 -22.55
N VAL A 8 -19.97 18.21 -23.72
CA VAL A 8 -19.78 16.75 -23.89
C VAL A 8 -19.02 16.51 -25.20
N ALA A 9 -17.89 17.20 -25.39
CA ALA A 9 -17.10 17.16 -26.64
C ALA A 9 -15.59 17.05 -26.40
N SER A 10 -15.17 16.45 -25.27
CA SER A 10 -13.74 16.25 -24.97
C SER A 10 -13.38 14.83 -24.53
N TYR A 11 -14.34 13.91 -24.46
CA TYR A 11 -14.11 12.54 -23.99
C TYR A 11 -14.06 11.47 -25.09
N VAL A 12 -14.39 11.83 -26.34
CA VAL A 12 -14.33 10.90 -27.48
C VAL A 12 -13.05 11.07 -28.30
N LEU A 13 -12.31 12.19 -28.14
CA LEU A 13 -11.08 12.44 -28.90
C LEU A 13 -9.83 11.73 -28.32
N ALA A 14 -9.84 11.35 -27.03
CA ALA A 14 -8.76 10.56 -26.43
C ALA A 14 -8.90 9.04 -26.69
N MET A 15 -10.11 8.56 -26.94
CA MET A 15 -10.39 7.15 -27.28
C MET A 15 -10.11 6.82 -28.75
N VAL A 16 -10.15 7.81 -29.66
CA VAL A 16 -9.87 7.61 -31.09
C VAL A 16 -8.37 7.71 -31.41
N SER A 17 -7.56 8.37 -30.59
CA SER A 17 -6.10 8.41 -30.79
C SER A 17 -5.37 7.12 -30.35
N LEU A 18 -6.02 6.24 -29.58
CA LEU A 18 -5.46 4.94 -29.20
C LEU A 18 -5.89 3.79 -30.13
N MET A 19 -6.96 3.97 -30.92
CA MET A 19 -7.40 3.00 -31.93
C MET A 19 -6.97 3.34 -33.38
N ALA A 20 -6.46 4.54 -33.67
CA ALA A 20 -5.99 4.89 -35.01
C ALA A 20 -4.53 4.46 -35.33
N LEU A 21 -3.83 3.79 -34.41
CA LEU A 21 -2.50 3.21 -34.65
C LEU A 21 -2.54 1.69 -34.93
N LEU A 22 -3.72 1.08 -34.91
CA LEU A 22 -3.90 -0.34 -35.16
C LEU A 22 -5.14 -0.51 -36.06
N THR A 23 -4.94 -1.07 -37.24
CA THR A 23 -5.92 -1.43 -38.29
C THR A 23 -6.14 -0.39 -39.40
N ASN A 24 -5.54 -0.68 -40.57
CA ASN A 24 -6.02 -0.22 -41.87
C ASN A 24 -7.37 -0.90 -42.15
N GLY A 25 -8.44 -0.13 -42.33
CA GLY A 25 -9.71 -0.67 -42.80
C GLY A 25 -10.91 0.24 -42.56
N SER A 26 -11.42 0.84 -43.63
CA SER A 26 -12.66 1.61 -43.68
C SER A 26 -13.91 0.74 -43.53
N VAL A 27 -14.82 1.04 -42.59
CA VAL A 27 -16.24 0.61 -42.69
C VAL A 27 -17.18 1.67 -42.09
N SER A 28 -18.27 1.92 -42.81
CA SER A 28 -19.34 2.90 -42.59
C SER A 28 -20.34 2.52 -41.49
N ALA A 29 -20.90 3.54 -40.83
CA ALA A 29 -21.98 3.43 -39.85
C ALA A 29 -23.35 3.21 -40.49
N ASP A 30 -24.21 2.43 -39.83
CA ASP A 30 -25.66 2.55 -40.00
C ASP A 30 -26.41 2.38 -38.68
N GLN A 31 -27.49 3.13 -38.52
CA GLN A 31 -28.23 3.38 -37.28
C GLN A 31 -29.30 2.31 -36.98
N GLY A 32 -29.54 2.05 -35.69
CA GLY A 32 -30.73 1.33 -35.21
C GLY A 32 -31.05 1.67 -33.76
N GLN A 33 -32.25 2.21 -33.53
CA GLN A 33 -32.79 2.63 -32.23
C GLN A 33 -33.33 1.46 -31.39
N TYR A 34 -33.25 1.57 -30.05
CA TYR A 34 -34.18 0.89 -29.13
C TYR A 34 -34.51 1.78 -27.91
N GLU A 35 -35.80 1.89 -27.62
CA GLU A 35 -36.40 2.57 -26.46
C GLU A 35 -36.32 1.72 -25.18
N SER A 36 -36.29 2.36 -24.01
CA SER A 36 -36.35 1.70 -22.68
C SER A 36 -37.46 2.31 -21.83
N THR A 37 -38.14 1.47 -21.03
CA THR A 37 -39.17 1.84 -20.06
C THR A 37 -38.69 1.53 -18.63
N GLU A 38 -38.95 2.46 -17.70
CA GLU A 38 -38.56 2.45 -16.29
C GLU A 38 -39.56 1.74 -15.36
N ALA A 39 -39.03 1.16 -14.27
CA ALA A 39 -39.58 1.13 -12.90
C ALA A 39 -38.45 0.59 -11.98
N GLY A 40 -38.07 1.11 -10.80
CA GLY A 40 -38.65 2.06 -9.85
C GLY A 40 -38.65 1.45 -8.44
N ILE A 41 -37.58 1.58 -7.64
CA ILE A 41 -37.57 1.29 -6.18
C ILE A 41 -36.67 2.32 -5.46
N GLN A 42 -37.23 3.04 -4.48
CA GLN A 42 -36.51 4.00 -3.60
C GLN A 42 -36.09 3.33 -2.27
N PHE A 43 -34.89 3.67 -1.77
CA PHE A 43 -34.45 3.41 -0.39
C PHE A 43 -34.22 4.75 0.34
N ASN A 44 -34.66 4.83 1.60
CA ASN A 44 -34.58 6.01 2.45
C ASN A 44 -33.57 5.78 3.61
N PRO A 45 -32.45 6.53 3.71
CA PRO A 45 -31.47 6.33 4.77
C PRO A 45 -31.26 7.60 5.61
N PHE A 46 -31.94 7.76 6.75
CA PHE A 46 -31.50 8.70 7.78
C PHE A 46 -32.00 8.27 9.16
N GLU A 47 -31.06 7.87 10.03
CA GLU A 47 -30.96 8.32 11.43
C GLU A 47 -29.73 7.66 12.10
N LEU A 48 -28.61 8.39 12.17
CA LEU A 48 -27.54 8.15 13.14
C LEU A 48 -27.22 9.48 13.85
N PRO A 49 -27.01 9.47 15.17
CA PRO A 49 -26.97 10.70 15.97
C PRO A 49 -25.67 11.49 15.74
N GLN A 50 -25.85 12.79 15.47
CA GLN A 50 -24.80 13.79 15.36
C GLN A 50 -24.15 14.06 16.71
N ASN A 51 -22.87 13.70 16.85
CA ASN A 51 -21.95 14.49 17.66
C ASN A 51 -20.96 15.18 16.73
N LYS A 52 -20.95 16.51 16.83
CA LYS A 52 -20.31 17.47 15.93
C LYS A 52 -18.80 17.25 15.85
N VAL A 53 -18.35 16.71 14.72
CA VAL A 53 -17.01 16.96 14.17
C VAL A 53 -17.25 17.57 12.79
N ASP A 54 -16.65 18.73 12.54
CA ASP A 54 -16.88 19.55 11.35
C ASP A 54 -16.67 18.72 10.06
N ALA A 55 -17.75 18.50 9.30
CA ALA A 55 -17.76 17.69 8.08
C ALA A 55 -16.84 18.26 6.98
N SER A 56 -16.44 19.53 7.09
CA SER A 56 -15.54 20.19 6.13
C SER A 56 -14.05 19.85 6.33
N GLU A 57 -13.65 19.32 7.49
CA GLU A 57 -12.26 18.94 7.78
C GLU A 57 -12.00 17.45 7.53
N GLN A 58 -13.06 16.65 7.48
CA GLN A 58 -13.00 15.22 7.17
C GLN A 58 -12.96 14.92 5.67
N HIS A 59 -13.43 15.83 4.81
CA HIS A 59 -13.65 15.56 3.39
C HIS A 59 -12.41 15.69 2.51
N VAL A 60 -11.31 16.30 2.99
CA VAL A 60 -10.20 16.73 2.10
C VAL A 60 -8.91 15.90 2.25
N ALA A 61 -8.91 14.87 3.09
CA ALA A 61 -7.93 13.77 3.06
C ALA A 61 -8.53 12.49 2.46
N ARG A 62 -9.78 12.55 1.98
CA ARG A 62 -10.52 11.40 1.48
C ARG A 62 -10.71 11.53 -0.03
N GLN A 63 -10.34 10.45 -0.71
CA GLN A 63 -10.35 10.24 -2.16
C GLN A 63 -9.13 10.74 -2.90
N HIS A 64 -8.03 10.01 -2.75
CA HIS A 64 -6.87 10.09 -3.63
C HIS A 64 -6.74 8.78 -4.42
N TYR A 65 -6.09 8.86 -5.59
CA TYR A 65 -5.88 7.83 -6.63
C TYR A 65 -6.94 7.66 -7.75
N SER A 66 -7.03 8.73 -8.57
CA SER A 66 -7.56 8.90 -9.94
C SER A 66 -8.89 8.23 -10.37
N ASP A 67 -9.80 9.06 -10.88
CA ASP A 67 -11.03 8.65 -11.59
C ASP A 67 -10.77 7.65 -12.73
N GLU A 68 -9.56 7.62 -13.31
CA GLU A 68 -9.20 6.68 -14.36
C GLU A 68 -9.01 5.26 -13.84
N VAL A 69 -8.40 5.10 -12.66
CA VAL A 69 -8.30 3.80 -11.97
C VAL A 69 -9.71 3.30 -11.64
N LEU A 70 -10.59 4.18 -11.15
CA LEU A 70 -11.98 3.85 -10.85
C LEU A 70 -12.78 3.48 -12.11
N LYS A 71 -12.64 4.24 -13.20
CA LYS A 71 -13.27 3.93 -14.50
C LYS A 71 -12.79 2.60 -15.04
N PHE A 72 -11.50 2.30 -14.91
CA PHE A 72 -10.94 1.02 -15.34
C PHE A 72 -11.43 -0.13 -14.45
N LYS A 73 -11.49 0.04 -13.13
CA LYS A 73 -12.07 -0.95 -12.21
C LYS A 73 -13.53 -1.23 -12.51
N ALA A 74 -14.35 -0.19 -12.73
CA ALA A 74 -15.74 -0.32 -13.13
C ALA A 74 -15.84 -1.08 -14.47
N PHE A 75 -14.99 -0.73 -15.43
CA PHE A 75 -14.90 -1.43 -16.71
C PHE A 75 -14.55 -2.92 -16.56
N ILE A 76 -13.62 -3.29 -15.67
CA ILE A 76 -13.32 -4.70 -15.37
C ILE A 76 -14.50 -5.40 -14.67
N GLN A 77 -15.18 -4.73 -13.73
CA GLN A 77 -16.31 -5.30 -12.98
C GLN A 77 -17.55 -5.53 -13.84
N ASP A 78 -17.86 -4.60 -14.73
CA ASP A 78 -19.05 -4.64 -15.58
C ASP A 78 -18.86 -5.60 -16.77
N ASN A 79 -17.61 -5.80 -17.21
CA ASN A 79 -17.29 -6.66 -18.34
C ASN A 79 -16.60 -7.95 -17.91
N ASN A 80 -17.26 -8.77 -17.08
CA ASN A 80 -16.83 -10.17 -16.80
C ASN A 80 -16.60 -11.03 -18.07
N ASN A 81 -16.89 -10.50 -19.26
CA ASN A 81 -16.56 -11.05 -20.58
C ASN A 81 -15.84 -10.03 -21.49
N LEU A 82 -14.81 -9.31 -21.02
CA LEU A 82 -13.96 -8.61 -21.99
C LEU A 82 -13.32 -9.63 -22.92
N PRO A 83 -13.40 -9.40 -24.25
CA PRO A 83 -12.64 -10.18 -25.18
C PRO A 83 -11.17 -9.84 -24.94
N PHE A 84 -10.45 -10.79 -24.35
CA PHE A 84 -9.03 -11.00 -24.64
C PHE A 84 -8.81 -11.41 -26.12
N GLU A 85 -9.88 -11.44 -26.94
CA GLU A 85 -9.82 -11.66 -28.38
C GLU A 85 -9.12 -10.49 -29.08
N GLY A 86 -7.80 -10.61 -29.23
CA GLY A 86 -6.98 -9.70 -30.03
C GLY A 86 -5.57 -9.50 -29.50
N ARG A 87 -5.33 -9.82 -28.23
CA ARG A 87 -3.98 -10.07 -27.71
C ARG A 87 -3.99 -11.44 -27.10
N THR A 88 -3.30 -12.37 -27.75
CA THR A 88 -2.90 -13.62 -27.11
C THR A 88 -2.30 -13.25 -25.76
N ILE A 89 -3.00 -13.59 -24.67
CA ILE A 89 -2.34 -13.94 -23.43
C ILE A 89 -1.30 -14.95 -23.88
N ASP A 90 -0.03 -14.52 -23.89
CA ASP A 90 1.05 -15.40 -24.25
C ASP A 90 1.07 -16.44 -23.14
N ALA A 91 0.45 -17.60 -23.41
CA ALA A 91 0.24 -18.64 -22.43
C ALA A 91 1.57 -19.07 -21.79
N ASP A 92 2.69 -18.86 -22.48
CA ASP A 92 4.05 -19.15 -22.00
C ASP A 92 4.61 -18.10 -21.03
N LYS A 93 4.07 -16.87 -20.99
CA LYS A 93 4.43 -15.84 -20.00
C LYS A 93 3.47 -15.84 -18.82
N ASP A 94 2.16 -15.91 -19.02
CA ASP A 94 1.22 -15.92 -17.88
C ASP A 94 1.16 -17.28 -17.14
N SER A 95 1.70 -18.37 -17.73
CA SER A 95 1.78 -19.71 -17.10
C SER A 95 2.75 -19.81 -15.92
N ALA A 96 3.72 -18.90 -15.81
CA ALA A 96 4.69 -18.93 -14.71
C ALA A 96 4.38 -17.90 -13.59
N ALA A 97 3.40 -17.03 -13.80
CA ALA A 97 2.73 -16.26 -12.74
C ALA A 97 1.55 -17.01 -12.10
N GLN A 98 1.21 -18.22 -12.58
CA GLN A 98 0.11 -19.02 -12.05
C GLN A 98 0.38 -19.33 -10.57
N PRO A 99 -0.62 -19.22 -9.68
CA PRO A 99 -0.50 -19.79 -8.35
C PRO A 99 -0.20 -21.28 -8.46
N PHE A 100 0.95 -21.66 -7.92
CA PHE A 100 1.39 -23.05 -7.99
C PHE A 100 0.52 -23.96 -7.11
N PRO A 101 0.42 -25.26 -7.44
CA PRO A 101 -0.19 -26.23 -6.55
C PRO A 101 0.56 -26.21 -5.20
N ILE A 102 -0.17 -25.86 -4.15
CA ILE A 102 0.38 -25.71 -2.81
C ILE A 102 0.95 -27.06 -2.36
N GLN A 103 2.26 -27.13 -2.11
CA GLN A 103 2.91 -28.34 -1.61
C GLN A 103 2.93 -28.38 -0.09
N PRO A 104 3.01 -29.59 0.50
CA PRO A 104 3.26 -29.74 1.93
C PRO A 104 4.58 -29.02 2.29
N PRO A 105 4.59 -28.25 3.39
CA PRO A 105 5.80 -27.53 3.80
C PRO A 105 6.87 -28.51 4.28
N LYS A 106 8.16 -28.24 3.98
CA LYS A 106 9.26 -28.97 4.62
C LYS A 106 9.48 -28.53 6.07
N GLN A 107 9.17 -27.26 6.36
CA GLN A 107 9.16 -26.68 7.71
C GLN A 107 7.95 -25.76 7.84
N ALA A 108 6.99 -26.08 8.70
CA ALA A 108 5.75 -25.32 8.81
C ALA A 108 5.94 -23.99 9.55
N ILE A 109 5.37 -22.90 9.02
CA ILE A 109 5.23 -21.66 9.76
C ILE A 109 4.18 -21.80 10.87
N GLY A 110 4.46 -21.27 12.06
CA GLY A 110 3.58 -21.35 13.22
C GLY A 110 3.21 -19.98 13.82
N LEU A 111 1.98 -19.88 14.32
CA LEU A 111 1.54 -18.79 15.19
C LEU A 111 1.94 -19.13 16.64
N THR A 112 2.77 -18.30 17.27
CA THR A 112 3.21 -18.52 18.65
C THR A 112 2.33 -17.81 19.67
N SER A 113 1.76 -16.67 19.29
CA SER A 113 0.88 -15.84 20.12
C SER A 113 0.17 -14.80 19.25
N GLY A 114 -0.89 -14.21 19.78
CA GLY A 114 -1.62 -13.11 19.13
C GLY A 114 -2.58 -12.44 20.10
N PHE A 115 -2.99 -11.22 19.77
CA PHE A 115 -3.89 -10.41 20.60
C PHE A 115 -4.64 -9.38 19.74
N GLU A 116 -5.75 -8.87 20.27
CA GLU A 116 -6.53 -7.79 19.62
C GLU A 116 -5.70 -6.50 19.57
N GLY A 117 -5.66 -5.85 18.41
CA GLY A 117 -4.94 -4.60 18.21
C GLY A 117 -5.80 -3.36 18.48
N ILE A 118 -5.54 -2.29 17.72
CA ILE A 118 -6.35 -1.07 17.81
C ILE A 118 -7.74 -1.34 17.18
N GLY A 119 -8.79 -1.14 17.96
CA GLY A 119 -10.18 -1.30 17.50
C GLY A 119 -10.68 -0.12 16.65
N TYR A 120 -11.93 -0.21 16.21
CA TYR A 120 -12.59 0.79 15.35
C TYR A 120 -12.48 2.23 15.88
N THR A 121 -11.80 3.11 15.14
CA THR A 121 -11.61 4.53 15.49
C THR A 121 -12.55 5.48 14.75
N HIS A 122 -13.53 4.97 14.00
CA HIS A 122 -14.38 5.72 13.07
C HIS A 122 -13.68 6.28 11.82
N TYR A 123 -12.36 6.12 11.70
CA TYR A 123 -11.64 6.46 10.49
C TYR A 123 -11.65 5.29 9.51
N ILE A 124 -11.78 5.62 8.22
CA ILE A 124 -11.71 4.67 7.12
C ILE A 124 -10.79 5.24 6.04
N PRO A 125 -9.89 4.42 5.49
CA PRO A 125 -9.49 3.09 6.01
C PRO A 125 -8.78 3.16 7.38
N PRO A 126 -8.59 2.03 8.10
CA PRO A 126 -7.74 2.00 9.29
C PRO A 126 -6.25 1.94 8.99
N ASP A 127 -5.82 1.32 7.89
CA ASP A 127 -4.41 1.26 7.50
C ASP A 127 -3.45 0.74 8.61
N PRO A 128 -3.60 -0.53 9.01
CA PRO A 128 -2.79 -1.11 10.09
C PRO A 128 -1.31 -1.22 9.72
N ILE A 129 -0.43 -0.65 10.56
CA ILE A 129 1.02 -0.77 10.45
C ILE A 129 1.65 -1.12 11.80
N ILE A 130 2.77 -1.85 11.76
CA ILE A 130 3.46 -2.36 12.96
C ILE A 130 4.97 -2.14 12.86
N ALA A 131 5.60 -1.84 13.99
CA ALA A 131 7.05 -1.88 14.18
C ALA A 131 7.39 -2.74 15.40
N ALA A 132 8.45 -3.55 15.30
CA ALA A 132 8.90 -4.44 16.36
C ALA A 132 10.36 -4.16 16.71
N GLY A 133 10.62 -3.68 17.93
CA GLY A 133 11.96 -3.62 18.51
C GLY A 133 12.09 -4.60 19.68
N PRO A 134 13.13 -4.50 20.53
CA PRO A 134 13.47 -5.56 21.48
C PRO A 134 12.38 -5.92 22.50
N ASN A 135 11.74 -4.90 23.10
CA ASN A 135 10.80 -5.11 24.21
C ASN A 135 9.35 -4.74 23.86
N HIS A 136 9.13 -4.07 22.73
CA HIS A 136 7.83 -3.49 22.39
C HIS A 136 7.43 -3.79 20.96
N VAL A 137 6.11 -3.77 20.75
CA VAL A 137 5.52 -3.61 19.42
C VAL A 137 4.70 -2.33 19.40
N LEU A 138 4.91 -1.52 18.38
CA LEU A 138 4.21 -0.27 18.14
C LEU A 138 3.23 -0.52 17.00
N LEU A 139 1.95 -0.29 17.26
CA LEU A 139 0.85 -0.39 16.30
C LEU A 139 0.35 1.00 15.95
N MET A 140 -0.01 1.20 14.70
CA MET A 140 -0.76 2.39 14.30
C MET A 140 -1.88 2.02 13.34
N VAL A 141 -2.93 2.84 13.37
CA VAL A 141 -4.01 2.93 12.40
C VAL A 141 -4.28 4.41 12.17
N ASN A 142 -5.04 4.76 11.14
CA ASN A 142 -5.45 6.13 10.91
C ASN A 142 -6.02 6.71 12.22
N SER A 143 -5.43 7.85 12.60
CA SER A 143 -5.71 8.63 13.81
C SER A 143 -5.26 8.06 15.16
N SER A 144 -4.66 6.86 15.24
CA SER A 144 -4.26 6.27 16.53
C SER A 144 -2.93 5.51 16.52
N LEU A 145 -2.24 5.53 17.66
CA LEU A 145 -1.02 4.78 17.93
C LEU A 145 -1.14 4.11 19.29
N SER A 146 -0.64 2.88 19.38
CA SER A 146 -0.55 2.13 20.62
C SER A 146 0.79 1.40 20.74
N ILE A 147 1.32 1.29 21.95
CA ILE A 147 2.53 0.54 22.26
C ILE A 147 2.14 -0.60 23.19
N TYR A 148 2.58 -1.81 22.85
CA TYR A 148 2.38 -3.01 23.64
C TYR A 148 3.72 -3.62 24.03
N ASP A 149 3.75 -4.35 25.13
CA ASP A 149 4.82 -5.31 25.39
C ASP A 149 4.74 -6.52 24.43
N LYS A 150 5.74 -7.40 24.47
CA LYS A 150 5.78 -8.62 23.64
C LYS A 150 4.76 -9.71 24.06
N ASN A 151 4.05 -9.53 25.17
CA ASN A 151 3.01 -10.43 25.64
C ASN A 151 1.60 -9.96 25.27
N GLY A 152 1.46 -8.78 24.65
CA GLY A 152 0.18 -8.20 24.26
C GLY A 152 -0.45 -7.30 25.33
N THR A 153 0.29 -6.89 26.36
CA THR A 153 -0.18 -5.88 27.32
C THR A 153 -0.04 -4.48 26.72
N SER A 154 -1.13 -3.72 26.66
CA SER A 154 -1.09 -2.32 26.23
C SER A 154 -0.37 -1.47 27.29
N LEU A 155 0.66 -0.75 26.87
CA LEU A 155 1.48 0.12 27.73
C LEU A 155 1.17 1.61 27.49
N LEU A 156 0.85 1.97 26.25
CA LEU A 156 0.53 3.34 25.86
C LEU A 156 -0.52 3.33 24.75
N ASN A 157 -1.48 4.26 24.82
CA ASN A 157 -2.43 4.54 23.75
C ASN A 157 -2.51 6.06 23.56
N SER A 158 -2.53 6.51 22.32
CA SER A 158 -2.61 7.93 21.97
C SER A 158 -3.35 8.10 20.65
N THR A 159 -4.10 9.19 20.52
CA THR A 159 -4.45 9.69 19.18
C THR A 159 -3.19 10.25 18.51
N LEU A 160 -3.17 10.31 17.18
CA LEU A 160 -2.05 10.98 16.47
C LEU A 160 -2.04 12.50 16.74
N GLY A 161 -3.21 13.11 16.94
CA GLY A 161 -3.32 14.52 17.32
C GLY A 161 -2.63 14.82 18.65
N ASP A 162 -2.93 14.02 19.68
CA ASP A 162 -2.28 14.16 20.99
C ASP A 162 -0.79 13.86 20.91
N TRP A 163 -0.42 12.82 20.14
CA TRP A 163 0.96 12.44 19.93
C TRP A 163 1.79 13.56 19.31
N PHE A 164 1.26 14.30 18.34
CA PHE A 164 1.96 15.39 17.66
C PHE A 164 1.60 16.80 18.16
N SER A 165 0.83 16.90 19.25
CA SER A 165 0.33 18.17 19.81
C SER A 165 1.42 19.24 20.03
N SER A 166 2.63 18.83 20.43
CA SER A 166 3.77 19.72 20.66
C SER A 166 4.25 20.46 19.39
N LEU A 167 3.81 20.05 18.20
CA LEU A 167 4.21 20.65 16.93
C LEU A 167 3.34 21.84 16.51
N ASN A 168 2.26 22.15 17.27
CA ASN A 168 1.33 23.25 17.01
C ASN A 168 0.89 23.25 15.54
N LEU A 169 0.23 22.17 15.13
CA LEU A 169 -0.32 22.04 13.78
C LEU A 169 -1.54 22.94 13.63
N ASP A 170 -1.76 23.45 12.42
CA ASP A 170 -2.93 24.25 12.05
C ASP A 170 -4.16 23.38 11.73
N THR A 171 -4.05 22.06 11.93
CA THR A 171 -5.09 21.06 11.69
C THR A 171 -4.88 19.85 12.60
N ASN A 172 -5.96 19.14 12.92
CA ASN A 172 -5.91 17.83 13.60
C ASN A 172 -6.10 16.66 12.63
N VAL A 173 -6.16 16.93 11.32
CA VAL A 173 -6.28 15.90 10.28
C VAL A 173 -4.91 15.29 10.04
N ILE A 174 -4.63 14.19 10.73
CA ILE A 174 -3.39 13.41 10.64
C ILE A 174 -3.75 11.99 10.20
N PHE A 175 -3.13 11.53 9.11
CA PHE A 175 -3.50 10.30 8.41
C PHE A 175 -2.28 9.63 7.78
N ASP A 176 -2.52 8.47 7.17
CA ASP A 176 -1.56 7.55 6.57
C ASP A 176 -0.34 7.26 7.45
N PRO A 177 -0.55 6.62 8.62
CA PRO A 177 0.54 6.32 9.52
C PRO A 177 1.51 5.29 8.94
N LYS A 178 2.79 5.47 9.20
CA LYS A 178 3.85 4.49 8.99
C LYS A 178 4.69 4.38 10.25
N CYS A 179 5.13 3.18 10.59
CA CYS A 179 6.12 2.98 11.63
C CYS A 179 7.11 1.89 11.25
N VAL A 180 8.36 2.09 11.66
CA VAL A 180 9.45 1.11 11.51
C VAL A 180 10.34 1.12 12.74
N TYR A 181 11.09 0.05 12.93
CA TYR A 181 12.22 0.00 13.85
C TYR A 181 13.50 -0.04 13.02
N ASP A 182 14.39 0.93 13.17
CA ASP A 182 15.74 0.89 12.59
C ASP A 182 16.63 0.02 13.49
N PRO A 183 16.92 -1.24 13.08
CA PRO A 183 17.72 -2.15 13.90
C PRO A 183 19.18 -1.76 13.96
N TRP A 184 19.65 -0.95 13.00
CA TRP A 184 21.03 -0.52 12.95
C TRP A 184 21.31 0.53 14.04
N SER A 185 20.34 1.39 14.32
CA SER A 185 20.50 2.49 15.28
C SER A 185 19.71 2.30 16.57
N ASN A 186 18.92 1.24 16.66
CA ASN A 186 18.04 0.91 17.79
C ASN A 186 17.03 2.01 18.09
N ARG A 187 16.23 2.37 17.09
CA ARG A 187 15.27 3.49 17.13
C ARG A 187 13.95 3.09 16.51
N TYR A 188 12.84 3.40 17.17
CA TYR A 188 11.53 3.42 16.53
C TYR A 188 11.36 4.75 15.79
N ILE A 189 10.69 4.67 14.65
CA ILE A 189 10.36 5.82 13.83
C ILE A 189 8.88 5.75 13.50
N VAL A 190 8.20 6.87 13.68
CA VAL A 190 6.80 7.08 13.34
C VAL A 190 6.74 8.18 12.29
N LEU A 191 5.93 7.97 11.27
CA LEU A 191 5.63 8.91 10.21
C LEU A 191 4.11 8.99 10.04
N ALA A 192 3.60 10.18 9.77
CA ALA A 192 2.25 10.41 9.28
C ALA A 192 2.25 11.67 8.41
N VAL A 193 1.15 11.95 7.72
CA VAL A 193 0.95 13.22 7.02
C VAL A 193 -0.18 14.02 7.67
N SER A 194 -0.06 15.34 7.61
CA SER A 194 -1.17 16.24 7.94
C SER A 194 -1.47 17.15 6.77
N PHE A 195 -2.76 17.46 6.58
CA PHE A 195 -3.20 18.37 5.53
C PHE A 195 -4.30 19.31 6.04
N ASN A 196 -4.18 20.59 5.70
CA ASN A 196 -5.22 21.58 5.92
C ASN A 196 -5.65 22.18 4.57
N SER A 197 -6.87 21.90 4.17
CA SER A 197 -7.43 22.39 2.91
C SER A 197 -7.71 23.89 2.88
N LYS A 198 -7.97 24.51 4.04
CA LYS A 198 -8.27 25.94 4.16
C LYS A 198 -7.00 26.77 3.98
N THR A 199 -5.89 26.34 4.57
CA THR A 199 -4.58 27.01 4.47
C THR A 199 -3.68 26.43 3.37
N GLN A 200 -4.09 25.31 2.76
CA GLN A 200 -3.31 24.54 1.77
C GLN A 200 -1.93 24.13 2.29
N THR A 201 -1.83 23.82 3.59
CA THR A 201 -0.59 23.33 4.20
C THR A 201 -0.57 21.81 4.23
N SER A 202 0.60 21.22 3.99
CA SER A 202 0.84 19.78 4.09
C SER A 202 2.18 19.53 4.78
N TYR A 203 2.21 18.60 5.73
CA TYR A 203 3.43 18.26 6.49
C TYR A 203 3.65 16.76 6.56
N TYR A 204 4.91 16.34 6.46
CA TYR A 204 5.35 15.07 7.03
C TYR A 204 5.57 15.26 8.53
N LEU A 205 4.90 14.47 9.34
CA LEU A 205 5.10 14.43 10.79
C LEU A 205 5.98 13.23 11.11
N ILE A 206 7.19 13.48 11.61
CA ILE A 206 8.13 12.42 11.98
C ILE A 206 8.41 12.47 13.48
N ALA A 207 8.37 11.30 14.12
CA ALA A 207 8.83 11.12 15.49
C ALA A 207 9.85 9.99 15.56
N VAL A 208 10.92 10.17 16.34
CA VAL A 208 11.91 9.12 16.60
C VAL A 208 12.09 8.93 18.10
N SER A 209 12.08 7.68 18.56
CA SER A 209 12.36 7.35 19.95
C SER A 209 13.80 7.72 20.32
N GLN A 210 14.08 8.11 21.56
CA GLN A 210 15.46 8.42 21.98
C GLN A 210 16.32 7.16 22.20
N THR A 211 15.67 6.01 22.39
CA THR A 211 16.31 4.72 22.68
C THR A 211 15.54 3.57 21.99
N SER A 212 15.91 2.31 22.28
CA SER A 212 15.15 1.12 21.89
C SER A 212 13.89 0.88 22.73
N ASP A 213 13.58 1.76 23.68
CA ASP A 213 12.34 1.76 24.43
C ASP A 213 11.32 2.70 23.77
N ALA A 214 10.23 2.14 23.26
CA ALA A 214 9.16 2.89 22.61
C ALA A 214 8.36 3.74 23.62
N THR A 215 8.35 3.37 24.91
CA THR A 215 7.62 4.08 25.98
C THR A 215 8.39 5.29 26.53
N GLY A 216 9.67 5.42 26.15
CA GLY A 216 10.52 6.53 26.56
C GLY A 216 10.23 7.85 25.84
N ASN A 217 11.21 8.76 25.88
CA ASN A 217 11.10 10.05 25.21
C ASN A 217 11.25 9.95 23.69
N TRP A 218 10.67 10.93 22.99
CA TRP A 218 10.69 11.04 21.53
C TRP A 218 11.08 12.45 21.09
N TRP A 219 11.82 12.55 19.99
CA TRP A 219 11.96 13.79 19.24
C TRP A 219 10.91 13.84 18.13
N LYS A 220 10.34 15.01 17.86
CA LYS A 220 9.22 15.20 16.92
C LYS A 220 9.48 16.40 16.03
N TRP A 221 9.15 16.28 14.75
CA TRP A 221 9.26 17.35 13.76
C TRP A 221 8.05 17.36 12.83
N LYS A 222 7.69 18.55 12.37
CA LYS A 222 6.86 18.73 11.16
C LYS A 222 7.76 19.25 10.05
N LEU A 223 7.70 18.61 8.89
CA LEU A 223 8.51 18.94 7.72
C LEU A 223 7.56 19.33 6.59
N ASP A 224 7.76 20.52 6.03
CA ASP A 224 6.88 21.04 4.98
C ASP A 224 6.92 20.13 3.75
N ALA A 225 5.79 19.49 3.46
CA ALA A 225 5.64 18.56 2.35
C ALA A 225 5.31 19.28 1.03
N THR A 226 4.92 20.55 1.10
CA THR A 226 4.60 21.40 -0.06
C THR A 226 5.86 21.90 -0.78
N LEU A 227 7.05 21.67 -0.21
CA LEU A 227 8.34 22.05 -0.79
C LEU A 227 8.98 20.93 -1.61
N ASN A 228 9.66 21.30 -2.70
CA ASN A 228 10.67 20.51 -3.40
C ASN A 228 12.05 21.09 -3.07
N GLY A 229 12.76 20.47 -2.14
CA GLY A 229 13.94 21.06 -1.53
C GLY A 229 13.53 22.30 -0.73
N ASN A 230 13.92 23.48 -1.21
CA ASN A 230 13.54 24.78 -0.63
C ASN A 230 12.52 25.56 -1.49
N THR A 231 12.06 24.99 -2.60
CA THR A 231 11.17 25.66 -3.55
C THR A 231 9.72 25.23 -3.31
N ALA A 232 8.81 26.19 -3.16
CA ALA A 232 7.38 25.91 -3.06
C ALA A 232 6.87 25.20 -4.32
N ALA A 233 6.21 24.06 -4.13
CA ALA A 233 5.60 23.28 -5.20
C ALA A 233 4.06 23.26 -5.11
N ASN A 234 3.49 23.76 -4.00
CA ASN A 234 2.04 23.83 -3.74
C ASN A 234 1.31 22.50 -3.95
N ASN A 235 1.98 21.39 -3.64
CA ASN A 235 1.41 20.05 -3.67
C ASN A 235 1.17 19.54 -2.25
N THR A 236 0.23 18.61 -2.13
CA THR A 236 -0.07 17.89 -0.89
C THR A 236 0.53 16.49 -0.96
N ALA A 237 1.12 16.02 0.15
CA ALA A 237 1.60 14.65 0.28
C ALA A 237 0.48 13.70 0.69
N ASP A 238 0.45 12.54 0.04
CA ASP A 238 -0.47 11.44 0.30
C ASP A 238 0.27 10.11 0.12
N TYR A 239 -0.20 9.08 0.82
CA TYR A 239 0.38 7.74 0.77
C TYR A 239 1.89 7.70 1.09
N PRO A 240 2.35 8.29 2.21
CA PRO A 240 3.74 8.28 2.59
C PRO A 240 4.28 6.86 2.80
N GLN A 241 5.56 6.65 2.53
CA GLN A 241 6.29 5.45 2.98
C GLN A 241 7.55 5.87 3.71
N ILE A 242 8.08 4.96 4.52
CA ILE A 242 9.31 5.15 5.26
C ILE A 242 10.26 3.97 5.06
N GLY A 243 11.56 4.26 4.93
CA GLY A 243 12.61 3.24 4.93
C GLY A 243 13.91 3.75 5.54
N TYR A 244 14.87 2.85 5.69
CA TYR A 244 16.14 3.08 6.37
C TYR A 244 17.23 2.24 5.73
N ASP A 245 18.44 2.79 5.67
CA ASP A 245 19.63 2.04 5.24
C ASP A 245 20.37 1.37 6.41
N SER A 246 21.40 0.59 6.09
CA SER A 246 22.23 -0.11 7.08
C SER A 246 23.35 0.73 7.71
N SER A 247 23.61 1.93 7.20
CA SER A 247 24.69 2.78 7.67
C SER A 247 24.28 3.59 8.90
N GLN A 248 25.17 3.67 9.87
CA GLN A 248 25.01 4.54 11.05
C GLN A 248 25.06 6.03 10.67
N SER A 249 25.87 6.36 9.66
CA SER A 249 25.97 7.71 9.10
C SER A 249 25.03 7.92 7.92
N GLY A 250 24.14 6.97 7.65
CA GLY A 250 23.18 7.03 6.57
C GLY A 250 21.96 7.87 6.90
N ASN A 251 20.82 7.45 6.37
CA ASN A 251 19.62 8.24 6.24
C ASN A 251 18.35 7.45 6.56
N ILE A 252 17.30 8.23 6.79
CA ILE A 252 15.91 7.82 6.75
C ILE A 252 15.27 8.43 5.52
N TYR A 253 14.44 7.64 4.87
CA TYR A 253 13.85 7.97 3.59
C TYR A 253 12.34 8.07 3.74
N ILE A 254 11.78 9.21 3.34
CA ILE A 254 10.34 9.40 3.24
C ILE A 254 10.00 9.48 1.76
N THR A 255 9.10 8.63 1.28
CA THR A 255 8.50 8.82 -0.05
C THR A 255 7.04 9.19 0.08
N SER A 256 6.45 9.78 -0.96
CA SER A 256 5.02 10.03 -1.05
C SER A 256 4.60 10.29 -2.50
N ASN A 257 3.30 10.24 -2.76
CA ASN A 257 2.73 10.80 -3.97
C ASN A 257 2.33 12.26 -3.70
N GLN A 258 2.51 13.12 -4.71
CA GLN A 258 2.24 14.55 -4.62
C GLN A 258 1.06 14.92 -5.52
N PHE A 259 0.10 15.66 -4.97
CA PHE A 259 -1.13 16.06 -5.65
C PHE A 259 -1.29 17.57 -5.63
N ASP A 260 -1.77 18.15 -6.73
CA ASP A 260 -2.11 19.56 -6.78
C ASP A 260 -3.42 19.86 -6.01
N ALA A 261 -3.80 21.14 -5.95
CA ALA A 261 -5.04 21.58 -5.28
C ALA A 261 -6.33 21.07 -5.95
N GLN A 262 -6.24 20.53 -7.19
CA GLN A 262 -7.35 19.88 -7.89
C GLN A 262 -7.33 18.36 -7.70
N ASN A 263 -6.45 17.87 -6.83
CA ASN A 263 -6.30 16.45 -6.55
C ASN A 263 -5.82 15.63 -7.76
N VAL A 264 -5.00 16.24 -8.61
CA VAL A 264 -4.37 15.55 -9.73
C VAL A 264 -2.97 15.13 -9.32
N PHE A 265 -2.65 13.85 -9.53
CA PHE A 265 -1.31 13.32 -9.31
C PHE A 265 -0.27 14.08 -10.14
N GLN A 266 0.80 14.54 -9.50
CA GLN A 266 1.88 15.26 -10.14
C GLN A 266 3.14 14.40 -10.29
N TYR A 267 3.62 13.81 -9.20
CA TYR A 267 4.82 12.96 -9.17
C TYR A 267 4.97 12.24 -7.82
N ALA A 268 5.79 11.18 -7.78
CA ALA A 268 6.36 10.67 -6.54
C ALA A 268 7.53 11.55 -6.07
N LYS A 269 7.64 11.75 -4.76
CA LYS A 269 8.73 12.47 -4.10
C LYS A 269 9.50 11.52 -3.18
N LEU A 270 10.81 11.68 -3.12
CA LEU A 270 11.70 11.11 -2.09
C LEU A 270 12.31 12.27 -1.30
N ARG A 271 12.21 12.23 0.02
CA ARG A 271 12.92 13.10 0.97
C ARG A 271 13.92 12.27 1.77
N VAL A 272 15.17 12.71 1.78
CA VAL A 272 16.30 12.05 2.47
C VAL A 272 16.68 12.85 3.70
N LEU A 273 16.59 12.22 4.87
CA LEU A 273 16.89 12.80 6.19
C LEU A 273 18.08 12.10 6.82
N LYS A 274 19.06 12.85 7.33
CA LYS A 274 20.26 12.27 7.95
C LYS A 274 19.92 11.62 9.29
N LYS A 275 20.33 10.36 9.49
CA LYS A 275 20.20 9.66 10.78
C LYS A 275 20.90 10.42 11.90
N SER A 276 22.08 10.99 11.64
CA SER A 276 22.85 11.75 12.62
C SER A 276 22.09 12.97 13.18
N GLN A 277 21.22 13.60 12.38
CA GLN A 277 20.39 14.72 12.82
C GLN A 277 19.13 14.25 13.53
N LEU A 278 18.43 13.26 12.95
CA LEU A 278 17.22 12.67 13.53
C LEU A 278 17.51 12.06 14.92
N TYR A 279 18.58 11.29 15.05
CA TYR A 279 18.85 10.50 16.26
C TYR A 279 19.60 11.26 17.36
N SER A 280 19.92 12.53 17.10
CA SER A 280 20.45 13.47 18.10
C SER A 280 19.43 14.54 18.51
N GLY A 281 18.23 14.54 17.94
CA GLY A 281 17.24 15.58 18.19
C GLY A 281 17.62 16.96 17.63
N SER A 282 18.48 17.00 16.61
CA SER A 282 19.01 18.24 16.04
C SER A 282 18.05 18.87 15.03
N ALA A 283 18.38 20.07 14.56
CA ALA A 283 17.74 20.65 13.39
C ALA A 283 17.98 19.76 12.16
N LEU A 284 16.90 19.51 11.39
CA LEU A 284 16.95 18.62 10.24
C LEU A 284 17.25 19.40 8.96
N THR A 285 18.09 18.79 8.12
CA THR A 285 18.29 19.17 6.73
C THR A 285 17.90 18.01 5.84
N TRP A 286 17.43 18.30 4.62
CA TRP A 286 16.99 17.26 3.69
C TRP A 286 17.46 17.51 2.27
N ASN A 287 17.48 16.43 1.49
CA ASN A 287 17.52 16.48 0.03
C ASN A 287 16.21 15.87 -0.48
N ASP A 288 15.60 16.52 -1.47
CA ASP A 288 14.41 16.00 -2.13
C ASP A 288 14.74 15.58 -3.56
N PHE A 289 14.07 14.53 -4.03
CA PHE A 289 14.02 14.10 -5.42
C PHE A 289 12.56 13.99 -5.84
N TRP A 290 12.23 14.51 -7.03
CA TRP A 290 10.87 14.58 -7.54
C TRP A 290 10.87 14.49 -9.07
N ASN A 291 9.69 14.40 -9.69
CA ASN A 291 9.55 14.17 -11.14
C ASN A 291 10.34 12.96 -11.64
N LEU A 292 10.43 11.92 -10.80
CA LEU A 292 11.16 10.70 -11.10
C LEU A 292 10.51 9.97 -12.28
N LYS A 293 11.33 9.36 -13.12
CA LYS A 293 10.91 8.69 -14.35
C LYS A 293 11.30 7.22 -14.35
N ASN A 294 10.37 6.37 -14.76
CA ASN A 294 10.65 4.98 -15.11
C ASN A 294 11.47 4.92 -16.42
N GLY A 295 11.96 3.73 -16.77
CA GLY A 295 12.73 3.51 -18.01
C GLY A 295 11.97 3.83 -19.30
N ASP A 296 10.64 3.83 -19.26
CA ASP A 296 9.75 4.21 -20.37
C ASP A 296 9.36 5.70 -20.38
N ALA A 297 10.01 6.52 -19.54
CA ALA A 297 9.73 7.94 -19.33
C ALA A 297 8.35 8.29 -18.72
N SER A 298 7.58 7.28 -18.29
CA SER A 298 6.40 7.51 -17.44
C SER A 298 6.82 8.03 -16.06
N LEU A 299 5.92 8.75 -15.38
CA LEU A 299 6.18 9.21 -14.02
C LEU A 299 6.14 8.03 -13.06
N VAL A 300 7.12 7.95 -12.17
CA VAL A 300 7.12 7.05 -11.03
C VAL A 300 5.92 7.38 -10.14
N GLN A 301 5.23 6.35 -9.67
CA GLN A 301 4.17 6.45 -8.67
C GLN A 301 4.45 5.46 -7.54
N THR A 302 4.14 5.85 -6.31
CA THR A 302 4.26 5.00 -5.11
C THR A 302 5.64 4.32 -5.00
N LEU A 303 6.69 5.14 -4.99
CA LEU A 303 8.07 4.66 -4.82
C LEU A 303 8.23 4.05 -3.42
N GLN A 304 8.52 2.75 -3.33
CA GLN A 304 8.75 2.07 -2.07
C GLN A 304 10.23 2.18 -1.67
N PRO A 305 10.56 2.84 -0.54
CA PRO A 305 11.88 2.73 0.04
C PRO A 305 12.07 1.31 0.57
N VAL A 306 13.22 0.71 0.27
CA VAL A 306 13.49 -0.66 0.69
C VAL A 306 13.98 -0.66 2.14
N HIS A 307 13.49 -1.59 2.97
CA HIS A 307 14.00 -1.74 4.33
C HIS A 307 15.23 -2.63 4.30
N THR A 308 16.40 -2.04 4.54
CA THR A 308 17.68 -2.74 4.46
C THR A 308 17.93 -3.54 5.73
N GLN A 309 17.78 -4.88 5.65
CA GLN A 309 17.94 -5.80 6.79
C GLN A 309 19.30 -6.52 6.84
N SER A 310 20.09 -6.41 5.77
CA SER A 310 21.50 -6.82 5.71
C SER A 310 22.35 -5.67 5.20
N THR A 311 23.64 -5.65 5.52
CA THR A 311 24.56 -4.60 5.04
C THR A 311 24.56 -4.49 3.52
N THR A 312 24.44 -3.27 3.00
CA THR A 312 24.50 -3.00 1.56
C THR A 312 24.91 -1.55 1.27
N VAL A 313 25.51 -1.37 0.11
CA VAL A 313 25.68 -0.08 -0.59
C VAL A 313 25.53 -0.41 -2.07
N PRO A 314 24.63 0.24 -2.82
CA PRO A 314 23.79 1.39 -2.46
C PRO A 314 22.51 1.01 -1.70
N GLU A 315 21.75 2.02 -1.24
CA GLU A 315 20.37 1.89 -0.76
C GLU A 315 19.40 1.85 -1.95
N TRP A 316 18.27 1.13 -1.81
CA TRP A 316 17.38 0.79 -2.93
C TRP A 316 15.97 1.34 -2.77
N PHE A 317 15.33 1.61 -3.91
CA PHE A 317 13.93 1.98 -3.99
C PHE A 317 13.29 1.28 -5.18
N VAL A 318 12.04 0.86 -5.04
CA VAL A 318 11.35 0.07 -6.07
C VAL A 318 9.93 0.55 -6.30
N CYS A 319 9.47 0.43 -7.54
CA CYS A 319 8.07 0.62 -7.90
C CYS A 319 7.72 -0.26 -9.10
N THR A 320 6.44 -0.62 -9.24
CA THR A 320 5.93 -1.09 -10.52
C THR A 320 6.08 0.00 -11.58
N VAL A 321 6.38 -0.37 -12.84
CA VAL A 321 6.44 0.62 -13.93
C VAL A 321 5.11 1.35 -14.13
N ASN A 322 3.98 0.71 -13.80
CA ASN A 322 2.66 1.30 -13.83
C ASN A 322 1.75 0.60 -12.80
N PRO A 323 0.95 1.30 -11.96
CA PRO A 323 0.14 0.65 -10.94
C PRO A 323 -1.19 0.07 -11.48
N VAL A 324 -1.45 0.13 -12.78
CA VAL A 324 -2.70 -0.38 -13.41
C VAL A 324 -2.42 -1.59 -14.30
N PHE A 325 -1.42 -1.48 -15.18
CA PHE A 325 -1.06 -2.53 -16.13
C PHE A 325 0.41 -2.42 -16.49
N GLY A 326 1.19 -3.49 -16.30
CA GLY A 326 2.61 -3.48 -16.62
C GLY A 326 3.28 -4.84 -16.48
N SER A 327 4.57 -4.89 -16.81
CA SER A 327 5.38 -6.12 -16.79
C SER A 327 6.82 -5.83 -16.36
N GLY A 328 6.97 -4.92 -15.39
CA GLY A 328 8.28 -4.63 -14.83
C GLY A 328 8.25 -3.87 -13.51
N ILE A 329 9.38 -3.93 -12.83
CA ILE A 329 9.68 -3.22 -11.59
C ILE A 329 10.92 -2.35 -11.83
N SER A 330 10.80 -1.05 -11.62
CA SER A 330 11.93 -0.12 -11.69
C SER A 330 12.74 -0.16 -10.39
N LEU A 331 14.06 -0.22 -10.53
CA LEU A 331 15.04 -0.19 -9.44
C LEU A 331 15.76 1.14 -9.44
N PHE A 332 15.60 1.92 -8.38
CA PHE A 332 16.39 3.11 -8.12
C PHE A 332 17.41 2.83 -7.01
N GLN A 333 18.54 3.53 -7.07
CA GLN A 333 19.61 3.40 -6.10
C GLN A 333 20.16 4.77 -5.68
N LEU A 334 20.66 4.84 -4.45
CA LEU A 334 21.29 6.02 -3.86
C LEU A 334 22.44 5.58 -2.95
N ASP A 335 23.58 6.27 -3.01
CA ASP A 335 24.66 6.05 -2.03
C ASP A 335 24.28 6.71 -0.68
N PRO A 336 24.02 5.92 0.39
CA PRO A 336 23.57 6.47 1.67
C PRO A 336 24.66 7.28 2.38
N THR A 337 25.92 7.17 1.97
CA THR A 337 27.06 7.85 2.60
C THR A 337 27.47 9.14 1.90
N ALA A 338 26.92 9.42 0.72
CA ALA A 338 27.26 10.59 -0.06
C ALA A 338 26.83 11.88 0.65
N SER A 339 27.74 12.86 0.72
CA SER A 339 27.43 14.18 1.28
C SER A 339 26.37 14.95 0.48
N ALA A 340 26.32 14.68 -0.83
CA ALA A 340 25.31 15.13 -1.76
C ALA A 340 24.69 13.87 -2.41
N PRO A 341 23.56 13.36 -1.88
CA PRO A 341 22.96 12.15 -2.41
C PRO A 341 22.51 12.36 -3.86
N SER A 342 22.58 11.30 -4.65
CA SER A 342 22.04 11.25 -6.01
C SER A 342 21.21 9.99 -6.16
N LEU A 343 19.93 10.15 -6.50
CA LEU A 343 19.04 9.03 -6.82
C LEU A 343 19.13 8.74 -8.32
N THR A 344 19.43 7.50 -8.67
CA THR A 344 19.59 7.06 -10.07
C THR A 344 18.71 5.86 -10.38
N LEU A 345 18.10 5.84 -11.56
CA LEU A 345 17.46 4.63 -12.08
C LEU A 345 18.56 3.63 -12.46
N SER A 346 18.66 2.54 -11.69
CA SER A 346 19.63 1.47 -11.94
C SER A 346 19.17 0.54 -13.06
N GLY A 347 17.85 0.39 -13.26
CA GLY A 347 17.27 -0.37 -14.37
C GLY A 347 15.81 -0.75 -14.12
N THR A 348 15.26 -1.55 -15.02
CA THR A 348 13.94 -2.18 -14.87
C THR A 348 14.10 -3.69 -14.94
N VAL A 349 13.57 -4.38 -13.94
CA VAL A 349 13.50 -5.85 -13.90
C VAL A 349 12.20 -6.27 -14.58
N SER A 350 12.30 -7.13 -15.59
CA SER A 350 11.13 -7.71 -16.26
C SER A 350 10.37 -8.64 -15.31
N THR A 351 9.05 -8.55 -15.35
CA THR A 351 8.11 -9.44 -14.65
C THR A 351 7.13 -10.01 -15.66
N TYR A 352 6.36 -11.03 -15.27
CA TYR A 352 5.10 -11.33 -15.93
C TYR A 352 4.14 -10.14 -15.80
N THR A 353 3.16 -10.12 -16.68
CA THR A 353 2.15 -9.05 -16.67
C THR A 353 1.42 -9.06 -15.34
N TYR A 354 1.22 -7.87 -14.78
CA TYR A 354 0.28 -7.61 -13.73
C TYR A 354 -0.77 -6.63 -14.25
N ILE A 355 -2.00 -6.86 -13.82
CA ILE A 355 -3.19 -6.10 -14.17
C ILE A 355 -3.93 -5.79 -12.87
N ILE A 356 -4.46 -4.58 -12.76
CA ILE A 356 -5.25 -4.15 -11.61
C ILE A 356 -6.36 -5.16 -11.26
N PRO A 357 -6.48 -5.56 -9.98
CA PRO A 357 -7.46 -6.55 -9.57
C PRO A 357 -8.91 -6.01 -9.56
N PRO A 358 -9.91 -6.89 -9.68
CA PRO A 358 -11.30 -6.54 -9.35
C PRO A 358 -11.49 -6.40 -7.84
N ASN A 359 -12.55 -5.68 -7.44
CA ASN A 359 -12.98 -5.63 -6.04
C ASN A 359 -13.47 -7.02 -5.56
N ALA A 360 -13.25 -7.32 -4.29
CA ALA A 360 -13.46 -8.62 -3.70
C ALA A 360 -14.91 -8.87 -3.26
N LYS A 361 -15.40 -10.08 -3.55
CA LYS A 361 -16.65 -10.58 -2.97
C LYS A 361 -16.43 -10.92 -1.49
N GLN A 362 -17.49 -10.85 -0.71
CA GLN A 362 -17.52 -11.25 0.69
C GLN A 362 -18.85 -11.95 1.02
N LYS A 363 -18.87 -12.73 2.10
CA LYS A 363 -20.10 -13.31 2.64
C LYS A 363 -21.12 -12.21 2.97
N GLY A 364 -22.40 -12.48 2.68
CA GLY A 364 -23.48 -11.50 2.83
C GLY A 364 -23.70 -10.59 1.61
N GLY A 365 -22.77 -10.57 0.64
CA GLY A 365 -22.91 -9.78 -0.59
C GLY A 365 -22.79 -8.27 -0.38
N GLY A 366 -23.43 -7.50 -1.25
CA GLY A 366 -23.37 -6.03 -1.27
C GLY A 366 -22.22 -5.46 -2.10
N MET A 367 -21.85 -4.21 -1.83
CA MET A 367 -20.75 -3.55 -2.54
C MET A 367 -19.43 -4.28 -2.26
N ARG A 368 -18.71 -4.64 -3.32
CA ARG A 368 -17.46 -5.40 -3.24
C ARG A 368 -16.35 -4.58 -2.58
N ILE A 369 -15.55 -5.25 -1.76
CA ILE A 369 -14.43 -4.67 -1.00
C ILE A 369 -13.35 -4.21 -1.98
N ASP A 370 -12.89 -2.97 -1.86
CA ASP A 370 -11.78 -2.45 -2.66
C ASP A 370 -10.49 -3.23 -2.35
N THR A 371 -9.83 -3.74 -3.39
CA THR A 371 -8.61 -4.56 -3.32
C THR A 371 -7.34 -3.79 -3.70
N GLY A 372 -7.47 -2.49 -3.98
CA GLY A 372 -6.34 -1.64 -4.34
C GLY A 372 -5.94 -1.77 -5.81
N ASP A 373 -4.69 -1.45 -6.12
CA ASP A 373 -4.14 -1.54 -7.47
C ASP A 373 -2.81 -2.32 -7.47
N CYS A 374 -2.05 -2.27 -8.57
CA CYS A 374 -0.81 -3.02 -8.70
C CYS A 374 0.42 -2.32 -8.10
N ARG A 375 0.27 -1.25 -7.32
CA ARG A 375 1.42 -0.65 -6.62
C ARG A 375 2.10 -1.66 -5.70
N LEU A 376 3.41 -1.55 -5.54
CA LEU A 376 4.13 -2.32 -4.52
C LEU A 376 3.74 -1.82 -3.13
N LEU A 377 3.52 -2.73 -2.17
CA LEU A 377 3.00 -2.39 -0.84
C LEU A 377 4.08 -2.22 0.23
N ASN A 378 5.15 -3.01 0.16
CA ASN A 378 6.39 -2.81 0.91
C ASN A 378 7.56 -3.55 0.24
N ALA A 379 8.80 -3.23 0.61
CA ALA A 379 9.98 -3.88 0.06
C ALA A 379 11.08 -4.08 1.11
N ILE A 380 11.74 -5.23 1.08
CA ILE A 380 12.80 -5.61 2.03
C ILE A 380 14.05 -6.01 1.27
N TYR A 381 15.21 -5.48 1.66
CA TYR A 381 16.50 -5.95 1.16
C TYR A 381 17.15 -6.90 2.17
N GLN A 382 17.52 -8.10 1.69
CA GLN A 382 18.25 -9.10 2.46
C GLN A 382 19.16 -9.90 1.52
N ASN A 383 20.47 -9.85 1.77
CA ASN A 383 21.52 -10.62 1.07
C ASN A 383 21.44 -10.53 -0.47
N ASP A 384 21.61 -9.31 -1.02
CA ASP A 384 21.55 -9.02 -2.47
C ASP A 384 20.20 -9.28 -3.15
N LYS A 385 19.16 -9.51 -2.36
CA LYS A 385 17.80 -9.72 -2.85
C LYS A 385 16.86 -8.66 -2.32
N ILE A 386 15.98 -8.16 -3.18
CA ILE A 386 14.80 -7.38 -2.78
C ILE A 386 13.57 -8.29 -2.81
N TYR A 387 12.82 -8.30 -1.72
CA TYR A 387 11.55 -9.01 -1.60
C TYR A 387 10.42 -7.98 -1.55
N THR A 388 9.41 -8.12 -2.40
CA THR A 388 8.27 -7.17 -2.46
C THR A 388 7.02 -7.87 -2.96
N THR A 389 5.87 -7.23 -2.78
CA THR A 389 4.56 -7.77 -3.11
C THR A 389 3.67 -6.73 -3.79
N THR A 390 2.73 -7.22 -4.60
CA THR A 390 1.62 -6.48 -5.17
C THR A 390 0.37 -7.36 -5.23
N VAL A 391 -0.75 -6.80 -5.68
CA VAL A 391 -1.99 -7.52 -5.98
C VAL A 391 -2.24 -7.47 -7.49
N SER A 392 -2.79 -8.52 -8.06
CA SER A 392 -3.14 -8.53 -9.48
C SER A 392 -4.42 -9.32 -9.78
N ALA A 393 -5.09 -8.96 -10.87
CA ALA A 393 -6.16 -9.76 -11.46
C ALA A 393 -5.60 -11.09 -11.98
N TYR A 394 -6.41 -12.14 -11.85
CA TYR A 394 -6.10 -13.45 -12.37
C TYR A 394 -7.36 -14.18 -12.81
N ASN A 395 -7.29 -14.95 -13.89
CA ASN A 395 -8.37 -15.77 -14.41
C ASN A 395 -7.98 -17.24 -14.33
N TRP A 396 -8.76 -18.03 -13.58
CA TRP A 396 -8.55 -19.47 -13.39
C TRP A 396 -9.04 -20.35 -14.56
N GLY A 397 -9.39 -19.74 -15.69
CA GLY A 397 -10.04 -20.42 -16.81
C GLY A 397 -11.56 -20.58 -16.63
N ASN A 398 -12.15 -19.83 -15.70
CA ASN A 398 -13.60 -19.79 -15.48
C ASN A 398 -14.16 -18.38 -15.79
N ALA A 399 -15.45 -18.16 -15.55
CA ALA A 399 -16.11 -16.89 -15.87
C ALA A 399 -15.79 -15.74 -14.89
N ASN A 400 -14.96 -15.97 -13.87
CA ASN A 400 -14.59 -14.97 -12.88
C ASN A 400 -13.12 -14.56 -13.05
N ILE A 401 -12.87 -13.31 -12.66
CA ILE A 401 -11.54 -12.77 -12.40
C ILE A 401 -11.46 -12.49 -10.89
N GLU A 402 -10.34 -12.88 -10.30
CA GLU A 402 -10.07 -12.76 -8.87
C GLU A 402 -8.84 -11.89 -8.62
N SER A 403 -8.73 -11.36 -7.40
CA SER A 403 -7.50 -10.75 -6.92
C SER A 403 -6.58 -11.81 -6.33
N ILE A 404 -5.33 -11.87 -6.80
CA ILE A 404 -4.28 -12.72 -6.24
C ILE A 404 -3.14 -11.86 -5.71
N ILE A 405 -2.36 -12.43 -4.79
CA ILE A 405 -1.09 -11.85 -4.39
C ILE A 405 -0.07 -12.17 -5.47
N ARG A 406 0.79 -11.21 -5.79
CA ARG A 406 2.02 -11.41 -6.55
C ARG A 406 3.19 -11.06 -5.64
N TYR A 407 4.17 -11.95 -5.55
CA TYR A 407 5.36 -11.74 -4.74
C TYR A 407 6.62 -11.94 -5.58
N PHE A 408 7.63 -11.14 -5.27
CA PHE A 408 8.85 -11.05 -6.03
C PHE A 408 10.07 -11.26 -5.16
N LYS A 409 11.07 -11.96 -5.69
CA LYS A 409 12.44 -11.99 -5.18
C LYS A 409 13.35 -11.52 -6.31
N ILE A 410 13.86 -10.30 -6.19
CA ILE A 410 14.67 -9.64 -7.21
C ILE A 410 16.14 -9.81 -6.87
N ASP A 411 16.92 -10.38 -7.78
CA ASP A 411 18.37 -10.38 -7.77
C ASP A 411 18.90 -9.01 -8.16
N VAL A 412 19.43 -8.28 -7.19
CA VAL A 412 19.84 -6.88 -7.37
C VAL A 412 21.09 -6.77 -8.26
N PRO A 413 22.20 -7.51 -8.00
CA PRO A 413 23.38 -7.45 -8.86
C PRO A 413 23.10 -7.88 -10.29
N GLY A 414 22.31 -8.95 -10.46
CA GLY A 414 21.93 -9.48 -11.78
C GLY A 414 20.79 -8.74 -12.47
N LYS A 415 20.10 -7.83 -11.77
CA LYS A 415 18.92 -7.07 -12.25
C LYS A 415 17.86 -7.99 -12.88
N LYS A 416 17.52 -9.08 -12.20
CA LYS A 416 16.55 -10.07 -12.67
C LYS A 416 15.61 -10.50 -11.56
N CYS A 417 14.45 -11.06 -11.92
CA CYS A 417 13.54 -11.66 -10.96
C CYS A 417 13.89 -13.14 -10.79
N ASP A 418 14.30 -13.55 -9.59
CA ASP A 418 14.50 -14.97 -9.23
C ASP A 418 13.17 -15.65 -8.89
N ILE A 419 12.23 -14.92 -8.29
CA ILE A 419 10.85 -15.35 -8.07
C ILE A 419 9.94 -14.26 -8.60
N ASP A 420 9.00 -14.63 -9.46
CA ASP A 420 7.84 -13.84 -9.85
C ASP A 420 6.65 -14.79 -9.90
N ALA A 421 5.89 -14.84 -8.80
CA ALA A 421 4.89 -15.88 -8.59
C ALA A 421 3.57 -15.33 -8.05
N GLY A 422 2.47 -15.98 -8.44
CA GLY A 422 1.14 -15.76 -7.91
C GLY A 422 0.86 -16.58 -6.65
N TYR A 423 -0.01 -16.07 -5.78
CA TYR A 423 -0.57 -16.81 -4.66
C TYR A 423 -2.05 -16.49 -4.52
N GLY A 424 -2.88 -17.53 -4.63
CA GLY A 424 -4.32 -17.43 -4.56
C GLY A 424 -4.98 -18.79 -4.81
N ASN A 425 -6.31 -18.82 -4.75
CA ASN A 425 -7.12 -19.99 -5.09
C ASN A 425 -8.36 -19.54 -5.87
N ASP A 426 -8.93 -20.44 -6.66
CA ASP A 426 -10.19 -20.21 -7.37
C ASP A 426 -11.32 -19.79 -6.41
N LEU A 427 -12.18 -18.88 -6.86
CA LEU A 427 -13.33 -18.31 -6.14
C LEU A 427 -12.98 -17.54 -4.85
N MET A 428 -11.70 -17.22 -4.62
CA MET A 428 -11.22 -16.48 -3.46
C MET A 428 -10.46 -15.22 -3.88
N TYR A 429 -10.63 -14.14 -3.12
CA TYR A 429 -9.98 -12.86 -3.35
C TYR A 429 -8.94 -12.63 -2.26
N TYR A 430 -7.69 -12.40 -2.67
CA TYR A 430 -6.55 -12.09 -1.81
C TYR A 430 -6.11 -10.64 -2.07
N TYR A 431 -5.82 -9.87 -1.03
CA TYR A 431 -5.51 -8.44 -1.15
C TYR A 431 -4.66 -7.91 0.01
N TYR A 432 -4.03 -6.75 -0.23
CA TYR A 432 -3.10 -6.05 0.66
C TYR A 432 -2.00 -6.90 1.32
N PRO A 433 -1.19 -7.67 0.55
CA PRO A 433 -0.08 -8.44 1.10
C PRO A 433 1.04 -7.54 1.65
N ALA A 434 1.59 -7.91 2.81
CA ALA A 434 2.85 -7.36 3.31
C ALA A 434 3.86 -8.49 3.52
N ILE A 435 5.10 -8.26 3.09
CA ILE A 435 6.19 -9.26 3.07
C ILE A 435 7.33 -8.93 4.03
N CYS A 436 7.90 -9.95 4.66
CA CYS A 436 9.15 -9.83 5.41
C CYS A 436 10.04 -11.05 5.17
N VAL A 437 11.31 -10.92 5.47
CA VAL A 437 12.28 -12.01 5.41
C VAL A 437 13.15 -12.03 6.66
N ASP A 438 13.62 -13.19 7.08
CA ASP A 438 14.59 -13.31 8.17
C ASP A 438 16.02 -13.52 7.65
N SER A 439 16.99 -13.62 8.57
CA SER A 439 18.41 -13.84 8.23
C SER A 439 18.69 -15.18 7.58
N LEU A 440 17.77 -16.15 7.71
CA LEU A 440 17.88 -17.46 7.06
C LEU A 440 17.23 -17.45 5.67
N SER A 441 16.72 -16.29 5.22
CA SER A 441 15.99 -16.14 3.95
C SER A 441 14.64 -16.86 3.92
N ASN A 442 14.03 -17.11 5.07
CA ASN A 442 12.64 -17.50 5.10
C ASN A 442 11.76 -16.28 4.77
N ILE A 443 10.72 -16.48 3.97
CA ILE A 443 9.76 -15.45 3.56
C ILE A 443 8.50 -15.57 4.40
N TYR A 444 7.96 -14.43 4.84
CA TYR A 444 6.76 -14.30 5.66
C TYR A 444 5.78 -13.34 4.97
N LEU A 445 4.51 -13.72 4.87
CA LEU A 445 3.45 -12.88 4.31
C LEU A 445 2.24 -12.83 5.23
N ILE A 446 1.67 -11.64 5.38
CA ILE A 446 0.31 -11.41 5.88
C ILE A 446 -0.53 -10.80 4.76
N PHE A 447 -1.81 -11.12 4.71
CA PHE A 447 -2.74 -10.57 3.73
C PHE A 447 -4.19 -10.73 4.19
N ASN A 448 -5.10 -10.05 3.49
CA ASN A 448 -6.53 -10.24 3.65
C ASN A 448 -7.10 -11.22 2.62
N ARG A 449 -8.14 -11.95 3.03
CA ARG A 449 -8.90 -12.85 2.15
C ARG A 449 -10.40 -12.71 2.38
N SER A 450 -11.17 -12.78 1.29
CA SER A 450 -12.62 -12.95 1.33
C SER A 450 -13.15 -13.73 0.13
N SER A 451 -14.39 -14.18 0.20
CA SER A 451 -15.10 -14.84 -0.89
C SER A 451 -16.61 -14.70 -0.69
N SER A 452 -17.44 -15.15 -1.62
CA SER A 452 -18.90 -15.20 -1.40
C SER A 452 -19.31 -16.00 -0.15
N ASN A 453 -18.44 -16.86 0.38
CA ASN A 453 -18.68 -17.69 1.56
C ASN A 453 -17.86 -17.25 2.79
N GLU A 454 -17.03 -16.21 2.67
CA GLU A 454 -16.11 -15.77 3.71
C GLU A 454 -16.15 -14.24 3.89
N TYR A 455 -16.31 -13.76 5.13
CA TYR A 455 -16.12 -12.34 5.44
C TYR A 455 -14.63 -11.98 5.34
N ALA A 456 -14.32 -10.70 5.14
CA ALA A 456 -12.93 -10.27 5.08
C ALA A 456 -12.19 -10.58 6.38
N SER A 457 -11.15 -11.39 6.23
CA SER A 457 -10.40 -12.07 7.28
C SER A 457 -8.90 -11.86 7.07
N VAL A 458 -8.10 -12.10 8.10
CA VAL A 458 -6.63 -12.00 8.05
C VAL A 458 -6.02 -13.39 8.01
N TYR A 459 -5.10 -13.59 7.07
CA TYR A 459 -4.33 -14.82 6.90
C TYR A 459 -2.84 -14.51 6.85
N PHE A 460 -2.04 -15.52 7.15
CA PHE A 460 -0.61 -15.48 6.93
C PHE A 460 -0.13 -16.75 6.24
N THR A 461 1.02 -16.67 5.58
CA THR A 461 1.75 -17.80 5.03
C THR A 461 3.25 -17.49 5.07
N GLY A 462 4.07 -18.44 4.63
CA GLY A 462 5.47 -18.18 4.38
C GLY A 462 6.08 -19.22 3.45
N GLN A 463 7.35 -19.04 3.14
CA GLN A 463 8.19 -20.00 2.43
C GLN A 463 9.48 -20.16 3.24
N ALA A 464 9.70 -21.35 3.80
CA ALA A 464 10.97 -21.66 4.44
C ALA A 464 12.08 -21.63 3.38
N ALA A 465 13.32 -21.35 3.77
CA ALA A 465 14.46 -21.28 2.86
C ALA A 465 14.70 -22.61 2.11
N SER A 466 14.26 -23.74 2.68
CA SER A 466 14.29 -25.06 2.05
C SER A 466 13.16 -25.32 1.06
N ASP A 467 12.11 -24.49 1.08
CA ASP A 467 10.92 -24.62 0.23
C ASP A 467 11.10 -23.84 -1.08
N THR A 468 10.48 -24.33 -2.15
CA THR A 468 10.51 -23.69 -3.47
C THR A 468 9.36 -22.71 -3.69
N GLN A 469 8.36 -22.71 -2.81
CA GLN A 469 7.12 -21.96 -2.96
C GLN A 469 6.47 -21.69 -1.59
N LEU A 470 5.53 -20.74 -1.57
CA LEU A 470 4.73 -20.43 -0.38
C LEU A 470 3.87 -21.62 0.06
N GLN A 471 3.68 -21.74 1.37
CA GLN A 471 2.91 -22.78 2.04
C GLN A 471 1.39 -22.50 1.98
N PRO A 472 0.53 -23.47 2.35
CA PRO A 472 -0.87 -23.18 2.61
C PRO A 472 -1.00 -22.08 3.67
N SER A 473 -1.96 -21.18 3.50
CA SER A 473 -2.16 -20.08 4.44
C SER A 473 -2.89 -20.54 5.69
N THR A 474 -2.53 -19.93 6.81
CA THR A 474 -3.14 -20.14 8.11
C THR A 474 -4.00 -18.93 8.47
N LEU A 475 -5.20 -19.19 8.99
CA LEU A 475 -6.09 -18.15 9.49
C LEU A 475 -5.47 -17.48 10.73
N LEU A 476 -5.24 -16.17 10.66
CA LEU A 476 -4.90 -15.39 11.84
C LEU A 476 -6.16 -14.97 12.60
N LYS A 477 -7.13 -14.37 11.88
CA LYS A 477 -8.35 -13.82 12.47
C LYS A 477 -9.49 -13.84 11.46
N ALA A 478 -10.59 -14.51 11.82
CA ALA A 478 -11.78 -14.57 10.99
C ALA A 478 -12.58 -13.25 11.06
N GLY A 479 -13.09 -12.83 9.90
CA GLY A 479 -14.15 -11.84 9.81
C GLY A 479 -15.44 -12.34 10.46
N GLN A 480 -16.13 -11.43 11.14
CA GLN A 480 -17.27 -11.67 12.01
C GLN A 480 -18.57 -11.04 11.47
N GLY A 481 -18.47 -10.20 10.43
CA GLY A 481 -19.62 -9.51 9.84
C GLY A 481 -19.38 -9.07 8.41
N ASN A 482 -20.47 -8.70 7.74
CA ASN A 482 -20.42 -8.05 6.43
C ASN A 482 -19.90 -6.62 6.61
N TYR A 483 -18.98 -6.22 5.72
CA TYR A 483 -18.32 -4.92 5.77
C TYR A 483 -18.67 -4.08 4.55
N ILE A 484 -19.44 -3.01 4.74
CA ILE A 484 -19.81 -2.04 3.72
C ILE A 484 -19.63 -0.65 4.35
N ILE A 485 -18.44 -0.08 4.19
CA ILE A 485 -18.16 1.29 4.58
C ILE A 485 -17.67 2.07 3.35
N LEU A 486 -18.51 2.99 2.90
CA LEU A 486 -18.33 3.64 1.60
C LEU A 486 -17.52 4.93 1.71
N ASP A 487 -16.58 5.07 0.78
CA ASP A 487 -15.90 6.32 0.45
C ASP A 487 -16.15 6.61 -1.04
N GLY A 488 -17.18 7.41 -1.31
CA GLY A 488 -17.70 7.62 -2.66
C GLY A 488 -18.29 6.34 -3.22
N LEU A 489 -17.75 5.86 -4.34
CA LEU A 489 -18.17 4.62 -5.00
C LEU A 489 -17.37 3.38 -4.54
N ARG A 490 -16.44 3.54 -3.60
CA ARG A 490 -15.58 2.46 -3.11
C ARG A 490 -16.08 1.95 -1.77
N ASN A 491 -16.14 0.63 -1.59
CA ASN A 491 -16.20 0.03 -0.25
C ASN A 491 -14.78 -0.09 0.30
N ARG A 492 -14.39 0.87 1.13
CA ARG A 492 -12.99 1.13 1.48
C ARG A 492 -12.53 0.21 2.60
N TRP A 493 -11.58 -0.67 2.28
CA TRP A 493 -10.98 -1.62 3.22
C TRP A 493 -9.80 -0.98 3.97
N GLY A 494 -8.65 -0.97 3.31
CA GLY A 494 -7.36 -0.49 3.78
C GLY A 494 -6.46 -0.25 2.59
N ASP A 495 -5.24 0.20 2.85
CA ASP A 495 -4.22 0.29 1.82
C ASP A 495 -3.04 -0.65 2.01
N TYR A 496 -2.89 -1.22 3.21
CA TYR A 496 -1.78 -2.09 3.57
C TYR A 496 -2.09 -2.87 4.85
N ASN A 497 -1.41 -4.00 5.01
CA ASN A 497 -1.21 -4.67 6.30
C ASN A 497 0.19 -4.38 6.83
N GLY A 498 0.39 -4.57 8.13
CA GLY A 498 1.67 -4.38 8.82
C GLY A 498 2.43 -5.69 8.99
N ILE A 499 3.74 -5.66 8.73
CA ILE A 499 4.65 -6.75 9.05
C ILE A 499 6.00 -6.20 9.50
N ALA A 500 6.57 -6.75 10.57
CA ALA A 500 7.85 -6.30 11.12
C ALA A 500 8.66 -7.48 11.68
N ARG A 501 9.90 -7.60 11.23
CA ARG A 501 10.87 -8.52 11.84
C ARG A 501 11.31 -7.97 13.20
N ASP A 502 11.37 -8.86 14.18
CA ASP A 502 12.01 -8.56 15.45
C ASP A 502 13.48 -8.95 15.40
N PHE A 503 14.38 -7.98 15.26
CA PHE A 503 15.83 -8.23 15.14
C PHE A 503 16.49 -8.75 16.42
N SER A 504 15.77 -8.76 17.55
CA SER A 504 16.26 -9.34 18.80
C SER A 504 15.91 -10.82 18.97
N THR A 505 15.06 -11.37 18.09
CA THR A 505 14.60 -12.76 18.14
C THR A 505 14.53 -13.40 16.73
N ASP A 506 14.05 -14.64 16.64
CA ASP A 506 13.72 -15.34 15.39
C ASP A 506 12.28 -15.09 14.91
N ARG A 507 11.61 -14.05 15.44
CA ARG A 507 10.17 -13.84 15.26
C ARG A 507 9.86 -12.73 14.26
N VAL A 508 8.71 -12.87 13.61
CA VAL A 508 8.07 -11.83 12.81
C VAL A 508 6.72 -11.47 13.42
N TRP A 509 6.45 -10.18 13.55
CA TRP A 509 5.18 -9.65 14.02
C TRP A 509 4.35 -9.23 12.81
N ILE A 510 3.09 -9.67 12.77
CA ILE A 510 2.13 -9.36 11.71
C ILE A 510 0.92 -8.65 12.31
N TYR A 511 0.33 -7.73 11.56
CA TYR A 511 -0.79 -6.92 12.00
C TYR A 511 -1.72 -6.62 10.84
N GLY A 512 -2.99 -7.00 10.96
CA GLY A 512 -3.94 -6.81 9.87
C GLY A 512 -5.36 -6.55 10.33
N GLU A 513 -6.14 -5.98 9.43
CA GLU A 513 -7.54 -5.65 9.67
C GLU A 513 -8.49 -6.79 9.28
N TYR A 514 -9.60 -6.93 10.00
CA TYR A 514 -10.66 -7.90 9.71
C TYR A 514 -12.04 -7.24 9.86
N ALA A 515 -13.05 -7.85 9.25
CA ALA A 515 -14.41 -7.33 9.29
C ALA A 515 -15.01 -7.69 10.65
N ALA A 516 -15.05 -6.75 11.59
CA ALA A 516 -15.66 -6.96 12.89
C ALA A 516 -17.20 -6.97 12.78
N SER A 517 -17.87 -7.45 13.83
CA SER A 517 -19.33 -7.39 13.91
C SER A 517 -19.84 -5.94 13.87
N GLY A 518 -21.05 -5.73 13.35
CA GLY A 518 -21.69 -4.41 13.36
C GLY A 518 -21.21 -3.44 12.27
N ASN A 519 -20.71 -3.97 11.14
CA ASN A 519 -20.20 -3.18 10.02
C ASN A 519 -19.04 -2.25 10.43
N GLN A 520 -18.09 -2.82 11.17
CA GLN A 520 -16.87 -2.15 11.64
C GLN A 520 -15.65 -2.94 11.17
N TRP A 521 -14.50 -2.29 11.15
CA TRP A 521 -13.22 -2.98 11.09
C TRP A 521 -12.70 -3.23 12.52
N GLY A 522 -11.92 -4.29 12.69
CA GLY A 522 -11.06 -4.51 13.84
C GLY A 522 -9.67 -4.88 13.36
N THR A 523 -8.68 -4.95 14.25
CA THR A 523 -7.32 -5.35 13.89
C THR A 523 -6.79 -6.43 14.83
N TYR A 524 -5.89 -7.26 14.32
CA TYR A 524 -5.34 -8.37 15.09
C TYR A 524 -3.84 -8.51 14.87
N VAL A 525 -3.11 -8.71 15.97
CA VAL A 525 -1.66 -8.91 15.98
C VAL A 525 -1.36 -10.41 16.08
N GLY A 526 -0.42 -10.88 15.28
CA GLY A 526 0.17 -12.22 15.38
C GLY A 526 1.68 -12.17 15.54
N ASN A 527 2.23 -13.14 16.25
CA ASN A 527 3.66 -13.41 16.30
C ASN A 527 3.95 -14.78 15.67
N ILE A 528 4.69 -14.78 14.57
CA ILE A 528 4.94 -15.97 13.75
C ILE A 528 6.43 -16.28 13.65
N LYS A 529 6.74 -17.55 13.39
CA LYS A 529 8.09 -18.04 13.09
C LYS A 529 8.05 -19.38 12.37
N PHE A 530 9.15 -19.76 11.72
CA PHE A 530 9.38 -21.11 11.19
C PHE A 530 9.90 -22.08 12.25
#